data_AF-A0A151NBV5-F1
#
_entry.id   AF-A0A151NBV5-F1
#
_cell.length_a   1.000
_cell.length_b   1.000
_cell.length_c   1.000
_cell.angle_alpha   90.00
_cell.angle_beta   90.00
_cell.angle_gamma   90.00
#
_symmetry.space_group_name_H-M   'P 1'
#
loop_
_entity.id
_entity.type
_entity.pdbx_description
1 polymer ?
#
loop_
_entity_poly.entity_id
_entity_poly.type
_entity_poly.pdbx_seq_one_letter_code
_entity_poly.pdbx_strand_id
1 'polypeptide(L)'
;MNSPLPLPSLLSDEEKPVVVLWGCELNASTRKYIVKEEDDFLEHLVSLKTICLGAEAKDELNVVAVAAKNTYGDNTPMPIASLKLSVLPMATLDGFEFTPPVDFVLKSGTGPVYLHGQHVILKDYEEYEAPCCRIDTGEAWVCPTVLRTLQLVAGDPTRDYEQLPVCGLPEFTRAATELAIGRESQAILENRAGGVQTAGVTGALRIGAEFLRRWHCQHTPGPARVYIAAHQLDFFQGIFHDAGFVDICPYLYWDSERLDVALEDFLEVLESSPEGSIILLHGPEGTGLTPRQWEEVAQVMERKHLFPFFDIPGQGLASGDLDKDARALRHFVARGFELFCAQSFSRIFGLYDEPVGNLTVVARDNVALTRIRSQLEKVAAALWGSPTCFSARVIATVLNNPALCSKWKQSLRAMAEKIMLIRAKLKEKLRILGTPGSWEHITTQLGTHSFMGLLHPEG
;
A
#
# COMPACT_ATOMS: atom_id res chain seq x y z
N MET A 1 -36.82 -28.50 20.69
CA MET A 1 -35.37 -28.44 20.38
C MET A 1 -35.23 -27.63 19.11
N ASN A 2 -34.87 -26.36 19.22
CA ASN A 2 -34.48 -25.50 18.11
C ASN A 2 -33.50 -24.48 18.70
N SER A 3 -32.22 -24.80 18.65
CA SER A 3 -31.13 -23.86 18.93
C SER A 3 -30.84 -23.06 17.66
N PRO A 4 -30.71 -21.72 17.72
CA PRO A 4 -30.32 -20.94 16.56
C PRO A 4 -28.82 -21.15 16.28
N LEU A 5 -28.49 -21.28 15.00
CA LEU A 5 -27.13 -21.37 14.49
C LEU A 5 -26.35 -20.07 14.77
N PRO A 6 -25.07 -20.11 15.14
CA PRO A 6 -24.24 -18.91 15.21
C PRO A 6 -23.82 -18.49 13.79
N LEU A 7 -23.94 -17.19 13.49
CA LEU A 7 -23.33 -16.57 12.33
C LEU A 7 -21.79 -16.62 12.47
N PRO A 8 -21.02 -16.91 11.40
CA PRO A 8 -19.57 -16.87 11.46
C PRO A 8 -19.09 -15.40 11.46
N SER A 9 -18.31 -15.03 12.47
CA SER A 9 -17.57 -13.76 12.50
C SER A 9 -16.47 -13.80 11.44
N LEU A 10 -16.59 -12.95 10.43
CA LEU A 10 -15.74 -12.88 9.23
C LEU A 10 -14.54 -11.91 9.36
N LEU A 11 -14.04 -11.68 10.59
CA LEU A 11 -12.87 -10.83 10.83
C LEU A 11 -11.93 -11.57 11.77
N SER A 12 -10.65 -11.62 11.41
CA SER A 12 -9.60 -12.19 12.24
C SER A 12 -9.43 -11.38 13.53
N ASP A 13 -8.94 -12.00 14.60
CA ASP A 13 -8.84 -11.34 15.92
C ASP A 13 -7.88 -10.13 15.96
N GLU A 14 -7.10 -9.88 14.89
CA GLU A 14 -6.17 -8.74 14.77
C GLU A 14 -6.78 -7.50 14.08
N GLU A 15 -7.97 -7.62 13.48
CA GLU A 15 -8.65 -6.59 12.67
C GLU A 15 -9.75 -5.81 13.43
N LYS A 16 -9.92 -6.06 14.73
CA LYS A 16 -10.95 -5.37 15.51
C LYS A 16 -10.43 -4.02 16.00
N PRO A 17 -11.22 -2.92 15.88
CA PRO A 17 -10.88 -1.67 16.55
C PRO A 17 -10.71 -1.95 18.04
N VAL A 18 -9.71 -1.34 18.67
CA VAL A 18 -9.50 -1.50 20.11
C VAL A 18 -10.62 -0.72 20.79
N VAL A 19 -11.55 -1.44 21.41
CA VAL A 19 -12.67 -0.86 22.16
C VAL A 19 -12.37 -0.96 23.64
N VAL A 20 -12.12 0.18 24.27
CA VAL A 20 -11.96 0.29 25.72
C VAL A 20 -13.27 0.78 26.34
N LEU A 21 -13.74 0.09 27.37
CA LEU A 21 -14.93 0.52 28.11
C LEU A 21 -14.54 1.62 29.11
N TRP A 22 -15.34 2.67 29.17
CA TRP A 22 -15.18 3.74 30.15
C TRP A 22 -16.47 4.00 30.91
N GLY A 23 -16.33 4.59 32.10
CA GLY A 23 -17.46 5.06 32.87
C GLY A 23 -17.04 6.03 33.95
N CYS A 24 -17.99 6.85 34.41
CA CYS A 24 -17.75 7.82 35.46
C CYS A 24 -19.00 8.06 36.31
N GLU A 25 -18.78 8.62 37.50
CA GLU A 25 -19.83 9.11 38.39
C GLU A 25 -19.78 10.63 38.45
N LEU A 26 -20.92 11.27 38.22
CA LEU A 26 -21.11 12.69 38.45
C LEU A 26 -22.03 12.92 39.65
N ASN A 27 -21.60 13.77 40.57
CA ASN A 27 -22.34 14.10 41.78
C ASN A 27 -22.03 15.53 42.25
N ALA A 28 -22.51 15.91 43.44
CA ALA A 28 -22.32 17.25 43.97
C ALA A 28 -20.84 17.65 44.17
N SER A 29 -19.94 16.71 44.50
CA SER A 29 -18.51 16.96 44.68
C SER A 29 -17.71 16.82 43.38
N THR A 30 -18.11 15.89 42.50
CA THR A 30 -17.47 15.60 41.21
C THR A 30 -18.45 15.93 40.08
N ARG A 31 -18.51 17.21 39.70
CA ARG A 31 -19.48 17.70 38.71
C ARG A 31 -19.04 17.56 37.26
N LYS A 32 -17.79 17.19 37.01
CA LYS A 32 -17.19 17.13 35.68
C LYS A 32 -16.29 15.90 35.56
N TYR A 33 -16.39 15.22 34.42
CA TYR A 33 -15.49 14.15 34.02
C TYR A 33 -14.99 14.43 32.61
N ILE A 34 -13.70 14.15 32.35
CA ILE A 34 -13.05 14.43 31.06
C ILE A 34 -12.56 13.10 30.50
N VAL A 35 -13.01 12.75 29.30
CA VAL A 35 -12.38 11.69 28.51
C VAL A 35 -11.33 12.37 27.63
N LYS A 36 -10.07 12.01 27.84
CA LYS A 36 -8.93 12.54 27.07
C LYS A 36 -8.56 11.56 25.97
N GLU A 37 -7.90 12.08 24.94
CA GLU A 37 -7.13 11.27 24.00
C GLU A 37 -5.94 10.62 24.72
N GLU A 38 -5.57 9.42 24.29
CA GLU A 38 -4.25 8.87 24.57
C GLU A 38 -3.25 9.52 23.59
N ASP A 39 -1.95 9.53 23.94
CA ASP A 39 -0.90 10.12 23.07
C ASP A 39 -0.39 9.05 22.10
N ASP A 40 -1.33 8.39 21.44
CA ASP A 40 -1.17 7.52 20.30
C ASP A 40 -1.68 8.28 19.08
N PHE A 41 -0.92 8.32 17.99
CA PHE A 41 -1.23 9.11 16.78
C PHE A 41 -2.43 8.56 15.99
N LEU A 42 -3.43 8.00 16.68
CA LEU A 42 -4.59 7.32 16.13
C LEU A 42 -5.85 8.21 16.24
N GLU A 43 -6.88 7.89 15.48
CA GLU A 43 -8.17 8.57 15.62
C GLU A 43 -8.99 7.96 16.77
N HIS A 44 -9.48 8.82 17.69
CA HIS A 44 -10.26 8.39 18.85
C HIS A 44 -11.72 8.81 18.73
N LEU A 45 -12.61 7.87 18.99
CA LEU A 45 -14.06 8.11 19.05
C LEU A 45 -14.62 7.65 20.39
N VAL A 46 -15.30 8.54 21.10
CA VAL A 46 -15.97 8.25 22.37
C VAL A 46 -17.47 8.18 22.14
N SER A 47 -18.03 6.98 22.29
CA SER A 47 -19.47 6.75 22.24
C SER A 47 -20.04 6.66 23.65
N LEU A 48 -21.00 7.51 23.98
CA LEU A 48 -21.77 7.38 25.22
C LEU A 48 -22.93 6.40 24.98
N LYS A 49 -23.10 5.38 25.83
CA LYS A 49 -24.17 4.37 25.67
C LYS A 49 -25.31 4.57 26.65
N THR A 50 -25.00 4.77 27.92
CA THR A 50 -26.04 4.83 28.97
C THR A 50 -25.72 5.87 30.01
N ILE A 51 -26.77 6.53 30.50
CA ILE A 51 -26.73 7.37 31.70
C ILE A 51 -27.80 6.88 32.68
N CYS A 52 -27.47 6.68 33.95
CA CYS A 52 -28.42 6.27 34.97
C CYS A 52 -28.19 6.95 36.32
N LEU A 53 -29.26 7.07 37.11
CA LEU A 53 -29.20 7.51 38.49
C LEU A 53 -28.78 6.34 39.39
N GLY A 54 -27.89 6.63 40.35
CA GLY A 54 -27.50 5.67 41.37
C GLY A 54 -28.58 5.45 42.43
N ALA A 55 -28.43 4.39 43.21
CA ALA A 55 -29.39 4.01 44.26
C ALA A 55 -29.58 5.09 45.35
N GLU A 56 -28.57 5.93 45.57
CA GLU A 56 -28.58 7.01 46.56
C GLU A 56 -29.07 8.35 45.98
N ALA A 57 -29.45 8.39 44.71
CA ALA A 57 -29.90 9.62 44.07
C ALA A 57 -31.23 10.09 44.66
N LYS A 58 -31.32 11.38 44.93
CA LYS A 58 -32.57 12.02 45.36
C LYS A 58 -33.55 12.10 44.19
N ASP A 59 -34.85 12.15 44.50
CA ASP A 59 -35.89 12.37 43.50
C ASP A 59 -35.97 13.83 43.03
N GLU A 60 -34.90 14.27 42.36
CA GLU A 60 -34.75 15.62 41.81
C GLU A 60 -34.25 15.57 40.37
N LEU A 61 -34.31 16.72 39.69
CA LEU A 61 -33.92 16.81 38.29
C LEU A 61 -32.40 16.90 38.15
N ASN A 62 -31.80 15.83 37.65
CA ASN A 62 -30.39 15.75 37.32
C ASN A 62 -30.20 15.99 35.82
N VAL A 63 -29.42 16.99 35.44
CA VAL A 63 -29.20 17.35 34.02
C VAL A 63 -27.74 17.15 33.68
N VAL A 64 -27.47 16.26 32.72
CA VAL A 64 -26.13 15.98 32.20
C VAL A 64 -25.96 16.72 30.87
N ALA A 65 -24.85 17.43 30.74
CA ALA A 65 -24.45 18.17 29.55
C ALA A 65 -23.08 17.69 29.05
N VAL A 66 -22.85 17.85 27.75
CA VAL A 66 -21.55 17.59 27.12
C VAL A 66 -20.97 18.90 26.60
N ALA A 67 -19.69 19.13 26.87
CA ALA A 67 -18.91 20.16 26.20
C ALA A 67 -17.82 19.48 25.36
N ALA A 68 -17.92 19.67 24.05
CA ALA A 68 -16.92 19.28 23.06
C ALA A 68 -16.71 20.46 22.10
N LYS A 69 -15.54 20.53 21.45
CA LYS A 69 -15.28 21.56 20.43
C LYS A 69 -16.29 21.40 19.29
N ASN A 70 -17.11 22.42 19.06
CA ASN A 70 -18.01 22.45 17.91
C ASN A 70 -17.28 22.96 16.65
N THR A 71 -17.96 22.94 15.50
CA THR A 71 -17.45 23.43 14.21
C THR A 71 -17.00 24.89 14.19
N TYR A 72 -17.35 25.68 15.21
CA TYR A 72 -16.98 27.09 15.36
C TYR A 72 -15.90 27.31 16.43
N GLY A 73 -15.38 26.25 17.06
CA GLY A 73 -14.35 26.30 18.09
C GLY A 73 -14.85 26.62 19.50
N ASP A 74 -16.17 26.76 19.70
CA ASP A 74 -16.77 27.01 21.01
C ASP A 74 -16.96 25.70 21.79
N ASN A 75 -16.78 25.76 23.11
CA ASN A 75 -16.91 24.61 24.01
C ASN A 75 -18.07 24.79 25.02
N THR A 76 -19.23 25.25 24.53
CA THR A 76 -20.38 25.53 25.40
C THR A 76 -21.10 24.24 25.80
N PRO A 77 -21.31 23.94 27.11
CA PRO A 77 -21.95 22.70 27.54
C PRO A 77 -23.43 22.59 27.07
N MET A 78 -23.72 21.59 26.24
CA MET A 78 -25.05 21.29 25.73
C MET A 78 -25.72 20.17 26.54
N PRO A 79 -26.92 20.37 27.11
CA PRO A 79 -27.65 19.30 27.79
C PRO A 79 -27.96 18.14 26.85
N ILE A 80 -27.58 16.92 27.25
CA ILE A 80 -27.82 15.69 26.47
C ILE A 80 -28.80 14.74 27.16
N ALA A 81 -29.00 14.86 28.48
CA ALA A 81 -29.97 14.06 29.21
C ALA A 81 -30.49 14.78 30.45
N SER A 82 -31.74 14.50 30.80
CA SER A 82 -32.38 14.93 32.05
C SER A 82 -33.03 13.73 32.72
N LEU A 83 -32.62 13.44 33.95
CA LEU A 83 -33.01 12.25 34.70
C LEU A 83 -33.67 12.66 36.02
N LYS A 84 -34.66 11.89 36.43
CA LYS A 84 -35.31 12.02 37.73
C LYS A 84 -35.82 10.66 38.17
N LEU A 85 -35.58 10.27 39.42
CA LEU A 85 -35.79 8.90 39.90
C LEU A 85 -37.24 8.42 39.70
N SER A 86 -38.22 9.29 39.96
CA SER A 86 -39.66 9.00 39.80
C SER A 86 -40.17 8.98 38.36
N VAL A 87 -39.41 9.48 37.39
CA VAL A 87 -39.89 9.71 36.01
C VAL A 87 -39.06 8.95 34.99
N LEU A 88 -37.75 9.19 34.98
CA LEU A 88 -36.81 8.62 34.03
C LEU A 88 -35.46 8.44 34.75
N PRO A 89 -35.26 7.29 35.43
CA PRO A 89 -34.04 7.05 36.19
C PRO A 89 -32.85 6.65 35.31
N MET A 90 -33.07 6.32 34.04
CA MET A 90 -32.05 5.90 33.08
C MET A 90 -32.43 6.35 31.67
N ALA A 91 -31.41 6.66 30.86
CA ALA A 91 -31.54 6.88 29.42
C ALA A 91 -30.44 6.13 28.68
N THR A 92 -30.82 5.44 27.60
CA THR A 92 -29.90 4.88 26.60
C THR A 92 -29.76 5.88 25.48
N LEU A 93 -28.52 6.14 25.05
CA LEU A 93 -28.16 7.17 24.10
C LEU A 93 -27.41 6.53 22.92
N ASP A 94 -28.12 5.82 22.06
CA ASP A 94 -27.50 5.29 20.84
C ASP A 94 -27.27 6.41 19.82
N GLY A 95 -26.06 6.48 19.25
CA GLY A 95 -25.68 7.46 18.22
C GLY A 95 -25.04 8.76 18.72
N PHE A 96 -24.69 8.85 20.00
CA PHE A 96 -23.89 9.97 20.53
C PHE A 96 -22.41 9.62 20.53
N GLU A 97 -21.68 10.19 19.57
CA GLU A 97 -20.26 9.98 19.34
C GLU A 97 -19.52 11.32 19.38
N PHE A 98 -18.38 11.35 20.06
CA PHE A 98 -17.58 12.55 20.29
C PHE A 98 -16.10 12.28 20.01
N THR A 99 -15.40 13.27 19.46
CA THR A 99 -13.94 13.25 19.37
C THR A 99 -13.37 13.79 20.69
N PRO A 100 -12.49 13.06 21.38
CA PRO A 100 -11.77 13.58 22.55
C PRO A 100 -10.97 14.86 22.23
N PRO A 101 -10.70 15.72 23.23
CA PRO A 101 -11.19 15.63 24.60
C PRO A 101 -12.67 16.03 24.70
N VAL A 102 -13.44 15.27 25.49
CA VAL A 102 -14.87 15.54 25.75
C VAL A 102 -15.17 15.64 27.24
N ASP A 103 -15.91 16.69 27.61
CA ASP A 103 -16.30 16.99 28.98
C ASP A 103 -17.76 16.59 29.24
N PHE A 104 -17.98 15.69 30.20
CA PHE A 104 -19.32 15.40 30.73
C PHE A 104 -19.55 16.17 32.03
N VAL A 105 -20.66 16.91 32.12
CA VAL A 105 -20.92 17.86 33.21
C VAL A 105 -22.31 17.67 33.80
N LEU A 106 -22.40 17.59 35.13
CA LEU A 106 -23.66 17.65 35.86
C LEU A 106 -24.05 19.12 36.06
N LYS A 107 -24.95 19.61 35.21
CA LYS A 107 -25.41 21.01 35.18
C LYS A 107 -26.42 21.31 36.30
N SER A 108 -27.22 20.32 36.70
CA SER A 108 -28.23 20.43 37.76
C SER A 108 -28.34 19.09 38.49
N GLY A 109 -28.74 19.13 39.76
CA GLY A 109 -28.89 17.98 40.64
C GLY A 109 -27.64 17.66 41.46
N THR A 110 -27.78 16.72 42.40
CA THR A 110 -26.73 16.26 43.30
C THR A 110 -26.15 14.91 42.93
N GLY A 111 -26.76 14.19 41.96
CA GLY A 111 -26.41 12.81 41.64
C GLY A 111 -26.67 11.85 42.82
N PRO A 112 -26.01 10.67 42.85
CA PRO A 112 -25.02 10.19 41.86
C PRO A 112 -25.66 9.86 40.50
N VAL A 113 -24.98 10.26 39.42
CA VAL A 113 -25.32 9.92 38.03
C VAL A 113 -24.15 9.17 37.42
N TYR A 114 -24.39 7.96 36.93
CA TYR A 114 -23.38 7.14 36.27
C TYR A 114 -23.50 7.25 34.75
N LEU A 115 -22.36 7.43 34.09
CA LEU A 115 -22.25 7.41 32.63
C LEU A 115 -21.39 6.22 32.22
N HIS A 116 -21.76 5.56 31.13
CA HIS A 116 -21.01 4.45 30.58
C HIS A 116 -20.96 4.53 29.05
N GLY A 117 -19.81 4.20 28.48
CA GLY A 117 -19.59 4.25 27.05
C GLY A 117 -18.41 3.40 26.57
N GLN A 118 -18.17 3.51 25.27
CA GLN A 118 -17.06 2.90 24.55
C GLN A 118 -16.09 3.99 24.08
N HIS A 119 -14.80 3.73 24.20
CA HIS A 119 -13.72 4.49 23.60
C HIS A 119 -13.15 3.60 22.50
N VAL A 120 -13.39 3.99 21.26
CA VAL A 120 -13.00 3.27 20.07
C VAL A 120 -11.76 3.94 19.52
N ILE A 121 -10.66 3.20 19.44
CA ILE A 121 -9.44 3.62 18.77
C ILE A 121 -9.53 3.10 17.34
N LEU A 122 -9.65 4.02 16.40
CA LEU A 122 -9.62 3.75 14.97
C LEU A 122 -8.16 3.64 14.56
N LYS A 123 -7.73 2.45 14.16
CA LYS A 123 -6.47 2.29 13.46
C LYS A 123 -6.64 2.96 12.09
N ASP A 124 -5.84 3.96 11.80
CA ASP A 124 -5.80 4.57 10.48
C ASP A 124 -5.45 3.50 9.44
N TYR A 125 -6.45 3.05 8.68
CA TYR A 125 -6.21 2.48 7.36
C TYR A 125 -6.12 3.63 6.35
N GLU A 126 -5.26 4.62 6.60
CA GLU A 126 -4.81 5.54 5.56
C GLU A 126 -3.61 4.94 4.81
N GLU A 127 -3.81 3.76 4.19
CA GLU A 127 -2.94 3.27 3.12
C GLU A 127 -3.38 3.82 1.75
N TYR A 128 -3.92 5.03 1.69
CA TYR A 128 -3.82 5.77 0.44
C TYR A 128 -2.36 6.17 0.29
N GLU A 129 -1.63 5.49 -0.60
CA GLU A 129 -0.35 6.00 -1.08
C GLU A 129 -0.56 7.45 -1.55
N ALA A 130 -0.26 8.40 -0.67
CA ALA A 130 -0.19 9.80 -1.04
C ALA A 130 0.73 9.90 -2.25
N PRO A 131 0.38 10.68 -3.29
CA PRO A 131 1.18 10.74 -4.51
C PRO A 131 2.63 11.07 -4.12
N CYS A 132 3.52 10.10 -4.37
CA CYS A 132 4.89 10.13 -3.86
C CYS A 132 5.67 11.31 -4.48
N CYS A 133 5.24 11.72 -5.68
CA CYS A 133 5.78 12.87 -6.38
C CYS A 133 4.80 14.06 -6.28
N ARG A 134 5.20 15.11 -5.56
CA ARG A 134 4.45 16.36 -5.44
C ARG A 134 5.22 17.56 -6.02
N ILE A 135 4.47 18.51 -6.58
CA ILE A 135 5.02 19.83 -6.92
C ILE A 135 5.14 20.70 -5.67
N ASP A 136 5.80 21.87 -5.77
CA ASP A 136 6.15 22.68 -4.59
C ASP A 136 4.92 23.23 -3.84
N THR A 137 3.75 23.24 -4.49
CA THR A 137 2.45 23.58 -3.89
C THR A 137 1.85 22.45 -3.06
N GLY A 138 2.47 21.27 -3.05
CA GLY A 138 1.97 20.07 -2.36
C GLY A 138 0.98 19.23 -3.19
N GLU A 139 0.65 19.65 -4.41
CA GLU A 139 -0.24 18.92 -5.33
C GLU A 139 0.49 17.76 -6.01
N ALA A 140 -0.27 16.74 -6.46
CA ALA A 140 0.26 15.60 -7.19
C ALA A 140 0.99 16.05 -8.47
N TRP A 141 2.17 15.52 -8.71
CA TRP A 141 2.89 15.76 -9.95
C TRP A 141 2.26 14.97 -11.09
N VAL A 142 1.83 15.69 -12.12
CA VAL A 142 1.45 15.13 -13.41
C VAL A 142 2.42 15.62 -14.46
N CYS A 143 2.99 14.71 -15.25
CA CYS A 143 3.89 15.09 -16.32
C CYS A 143 3.15 15.98 -17.36
N PRO A 144 3.66 17.16 -17.73
CA PRO A 144 2.98 18.03 -18.70
C PRO A 144 2.75 17.37 -20.07
N THR A 145 3.67 16.48 -20.47
CA THR A 145 3.52 15.67 -21.69
C THR A 145 2.33 14.71 -21.59
N VAL A 146 2.12 14.12 -20.41
CA VAL A 146 1.00 13.22 -20.14
C VAL A 146 -0.31 13.99 -20.11
N LEU A 147 -0.36 15.15 -19.45
CA LEU A 147 -1.55 16.02 -19.42
C LEU A 147 -1.99 16.45 -20.83
N ARG A 148 -1.03 16.85 -21.69
CA ARG A 148 -1.33 17.17 -23.08
C ARG A 148 -1.82 15.95 -23.86
N THR A 149 -1.24 14.78 -23.60
CA THR A 149 -1.64 13.53 -24.28
C THR A 149 -3.04 13.09 -23.83
N LEU A 150 -3.40 13.27 -22.56
CA LEU A 150 -4.76 13.05 -22.05
C LEU A 150 -5.78 13.87 -22.84
N GLN A 151 -5.53 15.16 -23.04
CA GLN A 151 -6.41 16.04 -23.82
C GLN A 151 -6.52 15.60 -25.29
N LEU A 152 -5.42 15.17 -25.90
CA LEU A 152 -5.41 14.66 -27.27
C LEU A 152 -6.25 13.37 -27.41
N VAL A 153 -6.06 12.41 -26.51
CA VAL A 153 -6.80 11.12 -26.52
C VAL A 153 -8.27 11.31 -26.15
N ALA A 154 -8.60 12.29 -25.30
CA ALA A 154 -9.98 12.65 -24.97
C ALA A 154 -10.70 13.34 -26.14
N GLY A 155 -9.99 14.18 -26.90
CA GLY A 155 -10.55 14.95 -28.01
C GLY A 155 -10.54 14.25 -29.38
N ASP A 156 -10.08 13.00 -29.46
CA ASP A 156 -10.00 12.25 -30.73
C ASP A 156 -11.41 11.83 -31.21
N PRO A 157 -11.91 12.37 -32.34
CA PRO A 157 -13.24 12.03 -32.85
C PRO A 157 -13.30 10.65 -33.49
N THR A 158 -12.15 10.02 -33.76
CA THR A 158 -12.06 8.66 -34.31
C THR A 158 -12.03 7.59 -33.22
N ARG A 159 -12.15 8.01 -31.96
CA ARG A 159 -12.07 7.12 -30.81
C ARG A 159 -13.20 6.11 -30.81
N ASP A 160 -12.78 4.85 -30.82
CA ASP A 160 -13.63 3.71 -30.58
C ASP A 160 -13.74 3.40 -29.07
N TYR A 161 -14.96 3.09 -28.64
CA TYR A 161 -15.32 2.74 -27.27
C TYR A 161 -15.53 1.22 -27.10
N GLU A 162 -15.15 0.41 -28.10
CA GLU A 162 -15.11 -1.04 -27.99
C GLU A 162 -14.23 -1.52 -26.83
N GLN A 163 -14.63 -2.66 -26.26
CA GLN A 163 -13.88 -3.33 -25.20
C GLN A 163 -12.53 -3.79 -25.72
N LEU A 164 -11.50 -3.66 -24.91
CA LEU A 164 -10.18 -4.20 -25.23
C LEU A 164 -10.20 -5.73 -25.14
N PRO A 165 -9.27 -6.42 -25.84
CA PRO A 165 -8.96 -7.80 -25.53
C PRO A 165 -8.67 -7.98 -24.04
N VAL A 166 -8.97 -9.16 -23.49
CA VAL A 166 -8.77 -9.47 -22.05
C VAL A 166 -7.32 -9.23 -21.60
N CYS A 167 -6.35 -9.52 -22.47
CA CYS A 167 -4.93 -9.26 -22.21
C CYS A 167 -4.54 -7.76 -22.28
N GLY A 168 -5.46 -6.88 -22.67
CA GLY A 168 -5.27 -5.44 -22.81
C GLY A 168 -4.90 -4.95 -24.19
N LEU A 169 -4.53 -3.68 -24.25
CA LEU A 169 -4.16 -2.98 -25.48
C LEU A 169 -2.78 -3.45 -25.97
N PRO A 170 -2.66 -4.07 -27.17
CA PRO A 170 -1.39 -4.63 -27.66
C PRO A 170 -0.25 -3.61 -27.76
N GLU A 171 -0.56 -2.38 -28.16
CA GLU A 171 0.42 -1.29 -28.28
C GLU A 171 0.97 -0.86 -26.91
N PHE A 172 0.15 -0.96 -25.86
CA PHE A 172 0.54 -0.68 -24.49
C PHE A 172 1.39 -1.82 -23.94
N THR A 173 0.91 -3.07 -23.99
CA THR A 173 1.63 -4.21 -23.39
C THR A 173 2.98 -4.45 -24.06
N ARG A 174 3.08 -4.24 -25.39
CA ARG A 174 4.35 -4.26 -26.11
C ARG A 174 5.30 -3.17 -25.60
N ALA A 175 4.84 -1.91 -25.56
CA ALA A 175 5.67 -0.79 -25.12
C ALA A 175 6.10 -0.91 -23.64
N ALA A 176 5.21 -1.40 -22.77
CA ALA A 176 5.48 -1.68 -21.37
C ALA A 176 6.55 -2.77 -21.21
N THR A 177 6.41 -3.88 -21.94
CA THR A 177 7.39 -4.98 -21.95
C THR A 177 8.75 -4.49 -22.44
N GLU A 178 8.79 -3.75 -23.55
CA GLU A 178 10.01 -3.13 -24.09
C GLU A 178 10.68 -2.18 -23.08
N LEU A 179 9.90 -1.43 -22.30
CA LEU A 179 10.41 -0.53 -21.26
C LEU A 179 11.11 -1.33 -20.15
N ALA A 180 10.48 -2.44 -19.71
CA ALA A 180 10.97 -3.30 -18.64
C ALA A 180 12.30 -3.96 -19.03
N ILE A 181 12.28 -4.79 -20.09
CA ILE A 181 13.39 -5.69 -20.41
C ILE A 181 14.32 -5.13 -21.50
N GLY A 182 13.96 -4.01 -22.12
CA GLY A 182 14.72 -3.36 -23.19
C GLY A 182 14.32 -3.85 -24.57
N ARG A 183 14.24 -2.94 -25.55
CA ARG A 183 13.82 -3.21 -26.94
C ARG A 183 14.69 -4.24 -27.67
N GLU A 184 15.98 -4.28 -27.34
CA GLU A 184 16.96 -5.18 -27.96
C GLU A 184 17.17 -6.46 -27.14
N SER A 185 16.31 -6.74 -26.17
CA SER A 185 16.38 -7.95 -25.35
C SER A 185 16.23 -9.20 -26.23
N GLN A 186 17.11 -10.18 -26.04
CA GLN A 186 17.02 -11.48 -26.72
C GLN A 186 15.67 -12.15 -26.48
N ALA A 187 15.08 -11.99 -25.29
CA ALA A 187 13.78 -12.56 -24.99
C ALA A 187 12.64 -11.99 -25.86
N ILE A 188 12.75 -10.73 -26.30
CA ILE A 188 11.80 -10.14 -27.27
C ILE A 188 12.08 -10.68 -28.67
N LEU A 189 13.35 -10.70 -29.10
CA LEU A 189 13.75 -11.19 -30.42
C LEU A 189 13.37 -12.66 -30.65
N GLU A 190 13.44 -13.48 -29.60
CA GLU A 190 13.06 -14.90 -29.59
C GLU A 190 11.56 -15.14 -29.39
N ASN A 191 10.75 -14.08 -29.26
CA ASN A 191 9.31 -14.15 -28.97
C ASN A 191 8.97 -14.96 -27.70
N ARG A 192 9.82 -14.88 -26.69
CA ARG A 192 9.62 -15.56 -25.40
C ARG A 192 9.28 -14.59 -24.26
N ALA A 193 9.11 -13.30 -24.55
CA ALA A 193 8.60 -12.30 -23.62
C ALA A 193 7.28 -11.67 -24.11
N GLY A 194 6.35 -11.39 -23.19
CA GLY A 194 5.09 -10.71 -23.51
C GLY A 194 4.41 -10.11 -22.27
N GLY A 195 3.44 -9.21 -22.49
CA GLY A 195 2.75 -8.48 -21.42
C GLY A 195 1.25 -8.78 -21.35
N VAL A 196 0.70 -8.71 -20.14
CA VAL A 196 -0.74 -8.68 -19.86
C VAL A 196 -1.04 -7.41 -19.09
N GLN A 197 -1.94 -6.58 -19.62
CA GLN A 197 -2.35 -5.34 -18.95
C GLN A 197 -3.13 -5.64 -17.67
N THR A 198 -2.82 -4.93 -16.60
CA THR A 198 -3.40 -5.13 -15.26
C THR A 198 -3.86 -3.81 -14.64
N ALA A 199 -4.67 -3.90 -13.59
CA ALA A 199 -4.97 -2.77 -12.72
C ALA A 199 -3.80 -2.53 -11.76
N GLY A 200 -2.86 -1.68 -12.18
CA GLY A 200 -1.65 -1.37 -11.41
C GLY A 200 -0.77 -2.58 -11.12
N VAL A 201 0.11 -2.42 -10.13
CA VAL A 201 1.01 -3.48 -9.63
C VAL A 201 0.24 -4.59 -8.90
N THR A 202 -0.76 -4.23 -8.11
CA THR A 202 -1.61 -5.15 -7.34
C THR A 202 -2.28 -6.18 -8.26
N GLY A 203 -2.85 -5.72 -9.38
CA GLY A 203 -3.44 -6.61 -10.38
C GLY A 203 -2.41 -7.53 -11.03
N ALA A 204 -1.20 -7.04 -11.31
CA ALA A 204 -0.12 -7.83 -11.89
C ALA A 204 0.37 -8.93 -10.92
N LEU A 205 0.59 -8.57 -9.66
CA LEU A 205 0.93 -9.53 -8.60
C LEU A 205 -0.18 -10.55 -8.40
N ARG A 206 -1.46 -10.13 -8.36
CA ARG A 206 -2.60 -11.03 -8.14
C ARG A 206 -2.72 -12.11 -9.21
N ILE A 207 -2.64 -11.75 -10.49
CA ILE A 207 -2.77 -12.73 -11.58
C ILE A 207 -1.50 -13.57 -11.74
N GLY A 208 -0.33 -13.00 -11.49
CA GLY A 208 0.95 -13.73 -11.50
C GLY A 208 1.00 -14.76 -10.38
N ALA A 209 0.62 -14.38 -9.15
CA ALA A 209 0.52 -15.26 -8.00
C ALA A 209 -0.49 -16.39 -8.25
N GLU A 210 -1.69 -16.08 -8.74
CA GLU A 210 -2.71 -17.10 -9.06
C GLU A 210 -2.16 -18.13 -10.06
N PHE A 211 -1.51 -17.66 -11.12
CA PHE A 211 -0.92 -18.53 -12.13
C PHE A 211 0.13 -19.45 -11.51
N LEU A 212 1.08 -18.88 -10.76
CA LEU A 212 2.17 -19.64 -10.13
C LEU A 212 1.62 -20.66 -9.14
N ARG A 213 0.61 -20.28 -8.34
CA ARG A 213 -0.04 -21.20 -7.40
C ARG A 213 -0.67 -22.39 -8.12
N ARG A 214 -1.47 -22.13 -9.17
CA ARG A 214 -2.10 -23.18 -9.97
C ARG A 214 -1.08 -24.09 -10.64
N TRP A 215 0.01 -23.51 -11.15
CA TRP A 215 1.08 -24.26 -11.79
C TRP A 215 1.80 -25.17 -10.78
N HIS A 216 2.18 -24.65 -9.60
CA HIS A 216 2.82 -25.42 -8.54
C HIS A 216 1.95 -26.57 -8.04
N CYS A 217 0.65 -26.35 -7.80
CA CYS A 217 -0.28 -27.40 -7.39
C CYS A 217 -0.29 -28.61 -8.33
N GLN A 218 0.00 -28.40 -9.61
CA GLN A 218 -0.07 -29.44 -10.64
C GLN A 218 1.29 -30.12 -10.88
N HIS A 219 2.41 -29.45 -10.61
CA HIS A 219 3.73 -29.89 -11.06
C HIS A 219 4.75 -30.11 -9.93
N THR A 220 4.53 -29.56 -8.74
CA THR A 220 5.49 -29.64 -7.63
C THR A 220 4.84 -30.31 -6.41
N PRO A 221 5.44 -31.40 -5.88
CA PRO A 221 4.98 -31.99 -4.63
C PRO A 221 5.42 -31.10 -3.45
N GLY A 222 4.46 -30.49 -2.76
CA GLY A 222 4.70 -29.65 -1.57
C GLY A 222 3.93 -28.32 -1.60
N PRO A 223 3.94 -27.57 -0.49
CA PRO A 223 3.39 -26.21 -0.48
C PRO A 223 4.28 -25.30 -1.33
N ALA A 224 3.65 -24.48 -2.19
CA ALA A 224 4.36 -23.43 -2.90
C ALA A 224 4.76 -22.35 -1.89
N ARG A 225 6.06 -22.04 -1.81
CA ARG A 225 6.59 -21.01 -0.93
C ARG A 225 6.82 -19.71 -1.69
N VAL A 226 6.40 -18.61 -1.08
CA VAL A 226 6.70 -17.28 -1.58
C VAL A 226 7.48 -16.50 -0.51
N TYR A 227 8.59 -15.90 -0.92
CA TYR A 227 9.42 -15.07 -0.06
C TYR A 227 9.20 -13.60 -0.39
N ILE A 228 8.84 -12.80 0.61
CA ILE A 228 8.52 -11.37 0.47
C ILE A 228 9.40 -10.57 1.43
N ALA A 229 9.93 -9.43 0.99
CA ALA A 229 10.73 -8.59 1.87
C ALA A 229 9.85 -8.08 3.04
N ALA A 230 10.36 -8.11 4.26
CA ALA A 230 9.58 -7.78 5.46
C ALA A 230 8.88 -6.41 5.37
N HIS A 231 9.53 -5.40 4.80
CA HIS A 231 8.97 -4.05 4.62
C HIS A 231 7.84 -3.95 3.58
N GLN A 232 7.62 -4.99 2.76
CA GLN A 232 6.54 -5.06 1.77
C GLN A 232 5.47 -6.08 2.16
N LEU A 233 5.62 -6.74 3.31
CA LEU A 233 4.78 -7.85 3.70
C LEU A 233 3.33 -7.40 3.87
N ASP A 234 3.10 -6.30 4.57
CA ASP A 234 1.76 -5.76 4.83
C ASP A 234 1.00 -5.46 3.53
N PHE A 235 1.70 -4.93 2.52
CA PHE A 235 1.10 -4.58 1.22
C PHE A 235 0.78 -5.80 0.35
N PHE A 236 1.61 -6.83 0.37
CA PHE A 236 1.54 -7.92 -0.63
C PHE A 236 1.09 -9.25 -0.06
N GLN A 237 1.19 -9.50 1.24
CA GLN A 237 0.81 -10.77 1.85
C GLN A 237 -0.64 -11.14 1.53
N GLY A 238 -1.58 -10.20 1.64
CA GLY A 238 -3.00 -10.43 1.32
C GLY A 238 -3.20 -10.92 -0.13
N ILE A 239 -2.45 -10.36 -1.08
CA ILE A 239 -2.54 -10.73 -2.50
C ILE A 239 -2.13 -12.19 -2.72
N PHE A 240 -1.01 -12.61 -2.11
CA PHE A 240 -0.52 -13.98 -2.24
C PHE A 240 -1.39 -14.97 -1.45
N HIS A 241 -1.86 -14.59 -0.27
CA HIS A 241 -2.79 -15.39 0.52
C HIS A 241 -4.09 -15.66 -0.27
N ASP A 242 -4.69 -14.63 -0.86
CA ASP A 242 -5.91 -14.73 -1.67
C ASP A 242 -5.70 -15.49 -3.00
N ALA A 243 -4.46 -15.52 -3.50
CA ALA A 243 -4.06 -16.38 -4.60
C ALA A 243 -3.89 -17.86 -4.17
N GLY A 244 -4.01 -18.17 -2.89
CA GLY A 244 -3.98 -19.51 -2.31
C GLY A 244 -2.61 -19.95 -1.78
N PHE A 245 -1.64 -19.05 -1.62
CA PHE A 245 -0.38 -19.36 -0.94
C PHE A 245 -0.61 -19.48 0.57
N VAL A 246 -0.13 -20.58 1.15
CA VAL A 246 -0.23 -20.85 2.60
C VAL A 246 1.09 -20.54 3.30
N ASP A 247 2.21 -20.67 2.59
CA ASP A 247 3.56 -20.52 3.13
C ASP A 247 4.19 -19.24 2.55
N ILE A 248 3.91 -18.13 3.22
CA ILE A 248 4.43 -16.79 2.89
C ILE A 248 5.53 -16.47 3.91
N CYS A 249 6.78 -16.46 3.46
CA CYS A 249 7.94 -16.30 4.31
C CYS A 249 8.52 -14.88 4.18
N PRO A 250 8.59 -14.09 5.26
CA PRO A 250 9.29 -12.82 5.22
C PRO A 250 10.82 -13.03 5.15
N TYR A 251 11.53 -12.13 4.49
CA TYR A 251 12.99 -12.03 4.57
C TYR A 251 13.45 -10.61 4.90
N LEU A 252 14.57 -10.51 5.61
CA LEU A 252 15.18 -9.22 5.94
C LEU A 252 15.88 -8.66 4.70
N TYR A 253 15.49 -7.46 4.29
CA TYR A 253 16.11 -6.76 3.16
C TYR A 253 16.94 -5.56 3.63
N TRP A 254 16.50 -4.84 4.66
CA TRP A 254 17.17 -3.67 5.20
C TRP A 254 17.48 -3.88 6.67
N ASP A 255 18.74 -3.66 7.06
CA ASP A 255 19.18 -3.68 8.45
C ASP A 255 19.14 -2.24 9.00
N SER A 256 18.21 -2.00 9.92
CA SER A 256 18.02 -0.70 10.57
C SER A 256 19.16 -0.29 11.50
N GLU A 257 19.94 -1.24 12.03
CA GLU A 257 21.10 -0.95 12.87
C GLU A 257 22.31 -0.58 12.02
N ARG A 258 22.57 -1.36 10.96
CA ARG A 258 23.67 -1.10 10.00
C ARG A 258 23.36 0.05 9.06
N LEU A 259 22.08 0.43 8.92
CA LEU A 259 21.58 1.38 7.92
C LEU A 259 22.04 1.02 6.50
N ASP A 260 22.00 -0.28 6.19
CA ASP A 260 22.39 -0.83 4.88
C ASP A 260 21.55 -2.09 4.53
N VAL A 261 21.69 -2.55 3.29
CA VAL A 261 21.01 -3.75 2.80
C VAL A 261 21.58 -5.00 3.48
N ALA A 262 20.68 -5.84 4.03
CA ALA A 262 21.00 -7.08 4.73
C ALA A 262 21.32 -8.21 3.72
N LEU A 263 22.38 -8.03 2.92
CA LEU A 263 22.73 -8.98 1.85
C LEU A 263 23.03 -10.39 2.37
N GLU A 264 23.77 -10.50 3.48
CA GLU A 264 24.16 -11.79 4.02
C GLU A 264 22.93 -12.61 4.44
N ASP A 265 22.00 -11.98 5.17
CA ASP A 265 20.72 -12.59 5.55
C ASP A 265 19.88 -12.95 4.33
N PHE A 266 19.84 -12.06 3.33
CA PHE A 266 19.09 -12.32 2.11
C PHE A 266 19.66 -13.53 1.34
N LEU A 267 20.99 -13.63 1.17
CA LEU A 267 21.63 -14.77 0.52
C LEU A 267 21.42 -16.07 1.31
N GLU A 268 21.43 -16.04 2.64
CA GLU A 268 21.13 -17.20 3.47
C GLU A 268 19.70 -17.70 3.27
N VAL A 269 18.72 -16.79 3.16
CA VAL A 269 17.34 -17.15 2.82
C VAL A 269 17.28 -17.81 1.45
N LEU A 270 17.99 -17.30 0.44
CA LEU A 270 18.01 -17.89 -0.89
C LEU A 270 18.65 -19.30 -0.90
N GLU A 271 19.74 -19.50 -0.16
CA GLU A 271 20.41 -20.80 -0.06
C GLU A 271 19.58 -21.83 0.70
N SER A 272 18.84 -21.42 1.74
CA SER A 272 17.96 -22.29 2.52
C SER A 272 16.60 -22.55 1.87
N SER A 273 16.23 -21.73 0.87
CA SER A 273 14.97 -21.88 0.14
C SER A 273 14.89 -23.21 -0.61
N PRO A 274 13.74 -23.90 -0.56
CA PRO A 274 13.51 -25.07 -1.41
C PRO A 274 13.53 -24.73 -2.90
N GLU A 275 13.91 -25.70 -3.73
CA GLU A 275 13.84 -25.58 -5.18
C GLU A 275 12.43 -25.24 -5.66
N GLY A 276 12.33 -24.35 -6.65
CA GLY A 276 11.06 -23.87 -7.18
C GLY A 276 10.35 -22.83 -6.30
N SER A 277 10.94 -22.39 -5.17
CA SER A 277 10.34 -21.30 -4.39
C SER A 277 10.32 -19.99 -5.18
N ILE A 278 9.29 -19.18 -4.94
CA ILE A 278 9.10 -17.89 -5.60
C ILE A 278 9.70 -16.80 -4.72
N ILE A 279 10.58 -15.98 -5.27
CA ILE A 279 11.18 -14.85 -4.57
C ILE A 279 10.61 -13.56 -5.17
N LEU A 280 9.86 -12.81 -4.37
CA LEU A 280 9.42 -11.46 -4.74
C LEU A 280 10.61 -10.51 -4.57
N LEU A 281 11.14 -10.05 -5.71
CA LEU A 281 12.28 -9.17 -5.81
C LEU A 281 11.80 -7.75 -6.08
N HIS A 282 12.14 -6.81 -5.21
CA HIS A 282 11.87 -5.40 -5.45
C HIS A 282 12.92 -4.82 -6.42
N GLY A 283 12.49 -4.48 -7.65
CA GLY A 283 13.23 -3.60 -8.55
C GLY A 283 13.13 -2.15 -8.07
N PRO A 284 13.98 -1.23 -8.53
CA PRO A 284 14.33 -0.10 -7.68
C PRO A 284 13.21 0.92 -7.54
N GLU A 285 12.81 1.19 -6.29
CA GLU A 285 12.45 2.53 -5.80
C GLU A 285 13.11 2.91 -4.44
N GLY A 286 14.16 2.20 -3.98
CA GLY A 286 15.11 2.69 -2.95
C GLY A 286 15.88 1.63 -2.14
N THR A 287 17.11 1.97 -1.69
CA THR A 287 18.21 1.08 -1.21
C THR A 287 18.27 -0.25 -1.94
N GLY A 288 18.60 -0.18 -3.23
CA GLY A 288 18.81 -1.35 -4.06
C GLY A 288 20.16 -1.99 -3.80
N LEU A 289 20.23 -3.32 -3.92
CA LEU A 289 21.48 -4.04 -4.11
C LEU A 289 22.31 -3.41 -5.24
N THR A 290 23.62 -3.36 -5.05
CA THR A 290 24.56 -2.94 -6.09
C THR A 290 24.55 -3.94 -7.26
N PRO A 291 25.02 -3.54 -8.46
CA PRO A 291 25.08 -4.47 -9.60
C PRO A 291 25.84 -5.77 -9.32
N ARG A 292 26.88 -5.73 -8.48
CA ARG A 292 27.64 -6.93 -8.08
C ARG A 292 26.83 -7.83 -7.16
N GLN A 293 26.14 -7.24 -6.19
CA GLN A 293 25.29 -7.99 -5.28
C GLN A 293 24.09 -8.61 -6.01
N TRP A 294 23.51 -7.94 -7.01
CA TRP A 294 22.50 -8.54 -7.89
C TRP A 294 23.04 -9.72 -8.69
N GLU A 295 24.32 -9.70 -9.08
CA GLU A 295 24.96 -10.83 -9.74
C GLU A 295 25.09 -12.02 -8.78
N GLU A 296 25.47 -11.79 -7.52
CA GLU A 296 25.52 -12.82 -6.48
C GLU A 296 24.13 -13.44 -6.23
N VAL A 297 23.10 -12.60 -6.08
CA VAL A 297 21.70 -13.06 -5.94
C VAL A 297 21.27 -13.89 -7.15
N ALA A 298 21.57 -13.44 -8.37
CA ALA A 298 21.25 -14.19 -9.58
C ALA A 298 21.97 -15.54 -9.62
N GLN A 299 23.24 -15.62 -9.21
CA GLN A 299 23.99 -16.88 -9.15
C GLN A 299 23.36 -17.89 -8.18
N VAL A 300 22.93 -17.44 -6.99
CA VAL A 300 22.27 -18.32 -6.01
C VAL A 300 20.92 -18.79 -6.54
N MET A 301 20.09 -17.87 -7.04
CA MET A 301 18.76 -18.21 -7.58
C MET A 301 18.83 -19.18 -8.77
N GLU A 302 19.83 -19.03 -9.64
CA GLU A 302 20.05 -19.95 -10.76
C GLU A 302 20.43 -21.35 -10.28
N ARG A 303 21.41 -21.45 -9.36
CA ARG A 303 21.85 -22.72 -8.77
C ARG A 303 20.74 -23.45 -8.01
N LYS A 304 19.88 -22.69 -7.33
CA LYS A 304 18.79 -23.20 -6.48
C LYS A 304 17.48 -23.39 -7.26
N HIS A 305 17.46 -23.07 -8.56
CA HIS A 305 16.27 -23.13 -9.41
C HIS A 305 15.07 -22.38 -8.79
N LEU A 306 15.33 -21.17 -8.27
CA LEU A 306 14.31 -20.30 -7.68
C LEU A 306 13.64 -19.45 -8.76
N PHE A 307 12.34 -19.16 -8.58
CA PHE A 307 11.56 -18.38 -9.54
C PHE A 307 11.58 -16.89 -9.16
N PRO A 308 12.13 -15.99 -10.01
CA PRO A 308 12.09 -14.55 -9.77
C PRO A 308 10.73 -13.97 -10.13
N PHE A 309 10.12 -13.26 -9.18
CA PHE A 309 8.99 -12.37 -9.46
C PHE A 309 9.42 -10.94 -9.12
N PHE A 310 9.66 -10.11 -10.13
CA PHE A 310 10.01 -8.72 -9.95
C PHE A 310 8.79 -7.85 -9.68
N ASP A 311 8.88 -6.96 -8.70
CA ASP A 311 7.99 -5.83 -8.47
C ASP A 311 8.73 -4.54 -8.84
N ILE A 312 8.22 -3.79 -9.82
CA ILE A 312 8.81 -2.52 -10.29
C ILE A 312 7.73 -1.42 -10.26
N PRO A 313 7.53 -0.76 -9.10
CA PRO A 313 6.47 0.22 -8.93
C PRO A 313 6.73 1.56 -9.61
N GLY A 314 8.01 1.92 -9.87
CA GLY A 314 8.32 3.17 -10.56
C GLY A 314 9.69 3.25 -11.22
N GLN A 315 9.86 2.45 -12.28
CA GLN A 315 11.07 2.45 -13.10
C GLN A 315 11.45 3.87 -13.58
N GLY A 316 12.66 4.32 -13.28
CA GLY A 316 13.21 5.62 -13.66
C GLY A 316 13.09 6.69 -12.57
N LEU A 317 12.31 6.47 -11.50
CA LEU A 317 12.25 7.38 -10.35
C LEU A 317 13.42 7.19 -9.38
N ALA A 318 14.11 6.05 -9.41
CA ALA A 318 15.23 5.80 -8.52
C ALA A 318 16.47 6.57 -8.95
N SER A 319 16.91 6.40 -10.19
CA SER A 319 18.13 7.05 -10.70
C SER A 319 17.88 8.19 -11.71
N GLY A 320 16.63 8.42 -12.12
CA GLY A 320 16.31 9.30 -13.25
C GLY A 320 16.56 8.65 -14.61
N ASP A 321 16.92 7.36 -14.64
CA ASP A 321 17.31 6.60 -15.82
C ASP A 321 16.63 5.23 -15.83
N LEU A 322 15.76 5.03 -16.81
CA LEU A 322 14.97 3.81 -16.97
C LEU A 322 15.83 2.55 -17.17
N ASP A 323 16.97 2.69 -17.84
CA ASP A 323 17.84 1.55 -18.17
C ASP A 323 18.71 1.16 -16.99
N LYS A 324 19.14 2.14 -16.17
CA LYS A 324 19.81 1.86 -14.89
C LYS A 324 18.86 1.18 -13.92
N ASP A 325 17.63 1.67 -13.82
CA ASP A 325 16.64 1.14 -12.90
C ASP A 325 16.20 -0.28 -13.28
N ALA A 326 16.15 -0.61 -14.57
CA ALA A 326 15.84 -1.97 -15.02
C ALA A 326 17.05 -2.94 -15.08
N ARG A 327 18.25 -2.52 -14.66
CA ARG A 327 19.47 -3.32 -14.85
C ARG A 327 19.39 -4.71 -14.20
N ALA A 328 18.85 -4.81 -13.00
CA ALA A 328 18.70 -6.08 -12.28
C ALA A 328 17.78 -7.03 -13.05
N LEU A 329 16.57 -6.59 -13.40
CA LEU A 329 15.63 -7.36 -14.22
C LEU A 329 16.28 -7.82 -15.53
N ARG A 330 16.94 -6.91 -16.25
CA ARG A 330 17.60 -7.22 -17.53
C ARG A 330 18.75 -8.19 -17.38
N HIS A 331 19.49 -8.15 -16.27
CA HIS A 331 20.53 -9.12 -15.96
C HIS A 331 19.96 -10.53 -15.81
N PHE A 332 18.84 -10.68 -15.08
CA PHE A 332 18.15 -11.97 -14.95
C PHE A 332 17.64 -12.47 -16.31
N VAL A 333 17.02 -11.61 -17.11
CA VAL A 333 16.57 -11.99 -18.47
C VAL A 333 17.75 -12.44 -19.34
N ALA A 334 18.89 -11.73 -19.29
CA ALA A 334 20.08 -12.05 -20.06
C ALA A 334 20.74 -13.39 -19.64
N ARG A 335 20.61 -13.78 -18.37
CA ARG A 335 21.03 -15.10 -17.88
C ARG A 335 20.08 -16.24 -18.25
N GLY A 336 18.95 -15.94 -18.89
CA GLY A 336 18.02 -16.94 -19.39
C GLY A 336 16.91 -17.34 -18.41
N PHE A 337 16.75 -16.63 -17.29
CA PHE A 337 15.68 -16.91 -16.33
C PHE A 337 14.29 -16.88 -16.98
N GLU A 338 13.42 -17.80 -16.55
CA GLU A 338 11.97 -17.62 -16.64
C GLU A 338 11.54 -16.77 -15.44
N LEU A 339 10.80 -15.69 -15.68
CA LEU A 339 10.43 -14.75 -14.61
C LEU A 339 9.16 -13.99 -14.92
N PHE A 340 8.56 -13.44 -13.87
CA PHE A 340 7.50 -12.45 -13.95
C PHE A 340 8.00 -11.08 -13.50
N CYS A 341 7.42 -10.02 -14.05
CA CYS A 341 7.68 -8.64 -13.63
C CYS A 341 6.36 -7.86 -13.60
N ALA A 342 5.92 -7.50 -12.40
CA ALA A 342 4.80 -6.60 -12.16
C ALA A 342 5.30 -5.15 -12.29
N GLN A 343 4.70 -4.38 -13.21
CA GLN A 343 5.00 -2.97 -13.41
C GLN A 343 3.79 -2.11 -13.06
N SER A 344 4.03 -0.96 -12.43
CA SER A 344 3.05 0.12 -12.31
C SER A 344 3.46 1.32 -13.16
N PHE A 345 2.45 1.99 -13.73
CA PHE A 345 2.65 3.22 -14.49
C PHE A 345 2.14 4.47 -13.75
N SER A 346 1.44 4.30 -12.63
CA SER A 346 0.82 5.40 -11.89
C SER A 346 1.83 6.46 -11.45
N ARG A 347 2.94 6.04 -10.80
CA ARG A 347 3.97 6.96 -10.30
C ARG A 347 4.75 7.65 -11.44
N ILE A 348 5.16 6.88 -12.46
CA ILE A 348 6.04 7.37 -13.52
C ILE A 348 5.32 8.20 -14.59
N PHE A 349 3.99 8.08 -14.70
CA PHE A 349 3.14 8.93 -15.56
C PHE A 349 2.35 10.00 -14.78
N GLY A 350 2.28 9.91 -13.44
CA GLY A 350 1.47 10.80 -12.61
C GLY A 350 -0.03 10.53 -12.74
N LEU A 351 -0.42 9.28 -12.99
CA LEU A 351 -1.80 8.81 -13.17
C LEU A 351 -2.18 7.94 -11.96
N TYR A 352 -2.33 8.57 -10.79
CA TYR A 352 -2.56 7.87 -9.52
C TYR A 352 -4.01 7.40 -9.35
N ASP A 353 -4.96 8.06 -9.99
CA ASP A 353 -6.40 7.77 -9.95
C ASP A 353 -6.85 6.70 -10.96
N GLU A 354 -6.02 6.41 -11.96
CA GLU A 354 -6.25 5.33 -12.93
C GLU A 354 -5.17 4.24 -12.80
N PRO A 355 -5.42 3.14 -12.05
CA PRO A 355 -4.42 2.10 -11.83
C PRO A 355 -4.16 1.36 -13.15
N VAL A 356 -3.02 1.62 -13.77
CA VAL A 356 -2.56 0.93 -14.98
C VAL A 356 -1.22 0.27 -14.71
N GLY A 357 -1.18 -1.03 -14.98
CA GLY A 357 0.00 -1.88 -14.83
C GLY A 357 0.17 -2.83 -16.00
N ASN A 358 1.28 -3.55 -15.97
CA ASN A 358 1.57 -4.62 -16.92
C ASN A 358 2.30 -5.74 -16.18
N LEU A 359 1.80 -6.97 -16.32
CA LEU A 359 2.54 -8.17 -15.96
C LEU A 359 3.36 -8.59 -17.18
N THR A 360 4.67 -8.36 -17.13
CA THR A 360 5.62 -8.89 -18.10
C THR A 360 5.96 -10.33 -17.73
N VAL A 361 5.85 -11.23 -18.70
CA VAL A 361 6.22 -12.64 -18.61
C VAL A 361 7.41 -12.89 -19.51
N VAL A 362 8.47 -13.49 -18.96
CA VAL A 362 9.58 -14.05 -19.74
C VAL A 362 9.55 -15.57 -19.54
N ALA A 363 9.22 -16.29 -20.60
CA ALA A 363 9.08 -17.74 -20.60
C ALA A 363 10.29 -18.41 -21.28
N ARG A 364 10.45 -19.71 -21.11
CA ARG A 364 11.51 -20.50 -21.78
C ARG A 364 11.57 -20.32 -23.29
N ASP A 365 10.40 -20.36 -23.93
CA ASP A 365 10.23 -20.28 -25.37
C ASP A 365 8.85 -19.71 -25.72
N ASN A 366 8.62 -19.46 -27.01
CA ASN A 366 7.36 -18.91 -27.52
C ASN A 366 6.14 -19.83 -27.27
N VAL A 367 6.34 -21.15 -27.26
CA VAL A 367 5.26 -22.12 -27.01
C VAL A 367 4.82 -22.03 -25.55
N ALA A 368 5.77 -21.96 -24.62
CA ALA A 368 5.54 -21.74 -23.20
C ALA A 368 4.84 -20.40 -22.96
N LEU A 369 5.34 -19.30 -23.58
CA LEU A 369 4.72 -17.98 -23.47
C LEU A 369 3.25 -18.00 -23.90
N THR A 370 2.94 -18.63 -25.03
CA THR A 370 1.57 -18.74 -25.54
C THR A 370 0.65 -19.48 -24.56
N ARG A 371 1.15 -20.56 -23.95
CA ARG A 371 0.40 -21.33 -22.94
C ARG A 371 0.18 -20.52 -21.66
N ILE A 372 1.22 -19.85 -21.16
CA ILE A 372 1.14 -19.01 -19.96
C ILE A 372 0.13 -17.89 -20.17
N ARG A 373 0.24 -17.18 -21.30
CA ARG A 373 -0.68 -16.09 -21.66
C ARG A 373 -2.14 -16.56 -21.72
N SER A 374 -2.40 -17.72 -22.30
CA SER A 374 -3.76 -18.29 -22.33
C SER A 374 -4.33 -18.58 -20.94
N GLN A 375 -3.50 -18.99 -19.97
CA GLN A 375 -3.95 -19.19 -18.59
C GLN A 375 -4.14 -17.86 -17.86
N LEU A 376 -3.22 -16.91 -18.04
CA LEU A 376 -3.37 -15.55 -17.48
C LEU A 376 -4.62 -14.86 -18.00
N GLU A 377 -4.95 -15.05 -19.28
CA GLU A 377 -6.19 -14.54 -19.88
C GLU A 377 -7.43 -15.08 -19.17
N LYS A 378 -7.47 -16.37 -18.83
CA LYS A 378 -8.59 -16.95 -18.06
C LYS A 378 -8.71 -16.34 -16.67
N VAL A 379 -7.59 -16.09 -16.00
CA VAL A 379 -7.58 -15.45 -14.67
C VAL A 379 -8.07 -14.00 -14.79
N ALA A 380 -7.52 -13.23 -15.73
CA ALA A 380 -7.91 -11.84 -15.97
C ALA A 380 -9.39 -11.72 -16.37
N ALA A 381 -9.89 -12.61 -17.23
CA ALA A 381 -11.29 -12.64 -17.63
C ALA A 381 -12.24 -12.83 -16.44
N ALA A 382 -11.84 -13.64 -15.46
CA ALA A 382 -12.63 -13.90 -14.25
C ALA A 382 -12.61 -12.73 -13.25
N LEU A 383 -11.54 -11.93 -13.23
CA LEU A 383 -11.40 -10.82 -12.29
C LEU A 383 -12.03 -9.52 -12.80
N TRP A 384 -11.79 -9.17 -14.06
CA TRP A 384 -12.23 -7.88 -14.61
C TRP A 384 -12.75 -7.93 -16.04
N GLY A 385 -12.70 -9.08 -16.73
CA GLY A 385 -13.14 -9.20 -18.12
C GLY A 385 -12.22 -8.44 -19.07
N SER A 386 -12.39 -7.13 -19.20
CA SER A 386 -11.57 -6.24 -20.04
C SER A 386 -10.93 -5.13 -19.19
N PRO A 387 -9.62 -4.86 -19.34
CA PRO A 387 -8.93 -3.85 -18.53
C PRO A 387 -9.24 -2.41 -18.99
N THR A 388 -8.88 -1.43 -18.17
CA THR A 388 -9.14 0.00 -18.43
C THR A 388 -8.44 0.50 -19.69
N CYS A 389 -9.13 1.25 -20.56
CA CYS A 389 -8.58 1.60 -21.87
C CYS A 389 -7.90 2.96 -21.94
N PHE A 390 -8.36 3.94 -21.16
CA PHE A 390 -8.00 5.34 -21.38
C PHE A 390 -6.53 5.64 -21.04
N SER A 391 -6.12 5.42 -19.79
CA SER A 391 -4.71 5.57 -19.41
C SER A 391 -3.76 4.67 -20.19
N ALA A 392 -4.17 3.44 -20.53
CA ALA A 392 -3.36 2.55 -21.37
C ALA A 392 -3.09 3.14 -22.76
N ARG A 393 -4.09 3.76 -23.40
CA ARG A 393 -3.94 4.46 -24.69
C ARG A 393 -3.03 5.69 -24.57
N VAL A 394 -3.14 6.45 -23.48
CA VAL A 394 -2.28 7.61 -23.21
C VAL A 394 -0.83 7.17 -23.06
N ILE A 395 -0.57 6.17 -22.23
CA ILE A 395 0.77 5.62 -22.02
C ILE A 395 1.32 5.04 -23.33
N ALA A 396 0.53 4.26 -24.07
CA ALA A 396 0.92 3.74 -25.38
C ALA A 396 1.28 4.87 -26.36
N THR A 397 0.50 5.96 -26.38
CA THR A 397 0.76 7.11 -27.26
C THR A 397 2.09 7.79 -26.91
N VAL A 398 2.37 8.00 -25.62
CA VAL A 398 3.63 8.59 -25.15
C VAL A 398 4.82 7.67 -25.47
N LEU A 399 4.73 6.38 -25.12
CA LEU A 399 5.86 5.45 -25.26
C LEU A 399 6.16 5.09 -26.72
N ASN A 400 5.15 5.05 -27.59
CA ASN A 400 5.34 4.72 -29.01
C ASN A 400 5.71 5.93 -29.88
N ASN A 401 5.57 7.16 -29.38
CA ASN A 401 6.00 8.37 -30.08
C ASN A 401 7.37 8.83 -29.56
N PRO A 402 8.47 8.77 -30.37
CA PRO A 402 9.81 9.13 -29.91
C PRO A 402 9.93 10.55 -29.33
N ALA A 403 9.20 11.51 -29.89
CA ALA A 403 9.22 12.89 -29.43
C ALA A 403 8.52 13.07 -28.07
N LEU A 404 7.38 12.41 -27.86
CA LEU A 404 6.67 12.42 -26.57
C LEU A 404 7.46 11.64 -25.52
N CYS A 405 7.96 10.46 -25.88
CA CYS A 405 8.78 9.61 -25.01
C CYS A 405 10.02 10.36 -24.50
N SER A 406 10.73 11.08 -25.37
CA SER A 406 11.89 11.90 -24.97
C SER A 406 11.52 12.99 -23.95
N LYS A 407 10.42 13.72 -24.18
CA LYS A 407 9.95 14.76 -23.24
C LYS A 407 9.48 14.18 -21.90
N TRP A 408 8.82 13.03 -21.94
CA TRP A 408 8.41 12.31 -20.73
C TRP A 408 9.64 11.85 -19.92
N LYS A 409 10.64 11.22 -20.57
CA LYS A 409 11.91 10.83 -19.92
C LYS A 409 12.62 12.02 -19.27
N GLN A 410 12.66 13.18 -19.93
CA GLN A 410 13.22 14.41 -19.33
C GLN A 410 12.44 14.85 -18.09
N SER A 411 11.10 14.76 -18.12
CA SER A 411 10.26 15.11 -16.98
C SER A 411 10.48 14.16 -15.79
N LEU A 412 10.63 12.87 -16.07
CA LEU A 412 10.91 11.84 -15.07
C LEU A 412 12.27 12.07 -14.41
N ARG A 413 13.30 12.36 -15.22
CA ARG A 413 14.64 12.70 -14.73
C ARG A 413 14.63 13.93 -13.83
N ALA A 414 13.92 14.99 -14.22
CA ALA A 414 13.79 16.20 -13.41
C ALA A 414 13.11 15.89 -12.05
N MET A 415 12.15 14.95 -12.02
CA MET A 415 11.54 14.51 -10.77
C MET A 415 12.53 13.76 -9.88
N ALA A 416 13.29 12.81 -10.43
CA ALA A 416 14.32 12.10 -9.68
C ALA A 416 15.39 13.06 -9.11
N GLU A 417 15.82 14.05 -9.91
CA GLU A 417 16.75 15.10 -9.47
C GLU A 417 16.14 15.95 -8.33
N LYS A 418 14.83 16.25 -8.39
CA LYS A 418 14.12 16.96 -7.31
C LYS A 418 14.06 16.13 -6.02
N ILE A 419 13.75 14.84 -6.11
CA ILE A 419 13.73 13.92 -4.96
C ILE A 419 15.11 13.90 -4.27
N MET A 420 16.18 13.77 -5.06
CA MET A 420 17.55 13.81 -4.53
C MET A 420 17.90 15.16 -3.88
N LEU A 421 17.42 16.27 -4.44
CA LEU A 421 17.61 17.59 -3.83
C LEU A 421 16.89 17.71 -2.49
N ILE A 422 15.67 17.18 -2.36
CA ILE A 422 14.91 17.16 -1.09
C ILE A 422 15.68 16.35 -0.04
N ARG A 423 16.17 15.16 -0.40
CA ARG A 423 17.01 14.32 0.47
C ARG A 423 18.26 15.05 0.94
N ALA A 424 18.98 15.70 0.04
CA ALA A 424 20.17 16.47 0.37
C ALA A 424 19.86 17.65 1.32
N LYS A 425 18.74 18.36 1.10
CA LYS A 425 18.28 19.43 1.99
C LYS A 425 17.91 18.90 3.38
N LEU A 426 17.22 17.76 3.46
CA LEU A 426 16.85 17.13 4.73
C LEU A 426 18.09 16.76 5.53
N LYS A 427 19.04 16.05 4.91
CA LYS A 427 20.33 15.70 5.52
C LYS A 427 21.07 16.94 6.04
N GLU A 428 21.19 17.99 5.22
CA GLU A 428 21.88 19.20 5.63
C GLU A 428 21.18 19.92 6.78
N LYS A 429 19.84 19.90 6.82
CA LYS A 429 19.07 20.45 7.95
C LYS A 429 19.29 19.67 9.24
N LEU A 430 19.29 18.34 9.19
CA LEU A 430 19.59 17.48 10.36
C LEU A 430 21.02 17.76 10.88
N ARG A 431 21.98 17.92 9.96
CA ARG A 431 23.35 18.31 10.31
C ARG A 431 23.43 19.67 11.01
N ILE A 432 22.73 20.69 10.49
CA ILE A 432 22.70 22.03 11.07
C ILE A 432 22.05 22.04 12.46
N LEU A 433 21.00 21.23 12.66
CA LEU A 433 20.32 21.10 13.96
C LEU A 433 21.13 20.30 14.99
N GLY A 434 22.27 19.73 14.60
CA GLY A 434 23.08 18.89 15.48
C GLY A 434 22.39 17.60 15.88
N THR A 435 21.49 17.07 15.03
CA THR A 435 20.77 15.83 15.30
C THR A 435 21.78 14.68 15.47
N PRO A 436 21.74 13.94 16.60
CA PRO A 436 22.68 12.85 16.87
C PRO A 436 22.69 11.78 15.76
N GLY A 437 23.83 11.12 15.56
CA GLY A 437 24.01 10.05 14.59
C GLY A 437 24.52 10.50 13.21
N SER A 438 24.66 9.53 12.30
CA SER A 438 24.99 9.77 10.90
C SER A 438 23.73 9.75 10.05
N TRP A 439 23.58 10.73 9.15
CA TRP A 439 22.46 10.84 8.23
C TRP A 439 22.90 10.72 6.76
N GLU A 440 24.07 10.12 6.55
CA GLU A 440 24.65 9.91 5.21
C GLU A 440 23.78 8.99 4.34
N HIS A 441 23.13 8.00 4.97
CA HIS A 441 22.27 7.03 4.31
C HIS A 441 21.18 7.71 3.49
N ILE A 442 20.52 8.76 3.99
CA ILE A 442 19.45 9.51 3.29
C ILE A 442 19.82 9.87 1.84
N THR A 443 21.10 10.22 1.60
CA THR A 443 21.62 10.60 0.28
C THR A 443 22.24 9.45 -0.52
N THR A 444 22.56 8.32 0.11
CA THR A 444 23.01 7.11 -0.61
C THR A 444 21.83 6.30 -1.13
N GLN A 445 20.66 6.38 -0.48
CA GLN A 445 19.44 5.75 -0.97
C GLN A 445 18.90 6.50 -2.20
N LEU A 446 18.32 5.73 -3.11
CA LEU A 446 17.65 6.24 -4.31
C LEU A 446 16.13 6.16 -4.15
N GLY A 447 15.41 6.73 -5.12
CA GLY A 447 13.97 6.57 -5.26
C GLY A 447 13.12 7.37 -4.27
N THR A 448 11.82 7.08 -4.30
CA THR A 448 10.76 7.92 -3.71
C THR A 448 10.69 7.80 -2.19
N HIS A 449 11.18 6.70 -1.62
CA HIS A 449 11.11 6.39 -0.19
C HIS A 449 12.49 6.20 0.42
N SER A 450 12.67 6.57 1.69
CA SER A 450 13.93 6.42 2.42
C SER A 450 13.71 5.67 3.72
N PHE A 451 14.51 4.64 3.96
CA PHE A 451 14.63 4.03 5.28
C PHE A 451 15.36 4.99 6.20
N MET A 452 14.63 5.62 7.13
CA MET A 452 15.20 6.61 8.03
C MET A 452 16.02 5.99 9.16
N GLY A 453 15.78 4.70 9.49
CA GLY A 453 16.42 4.02 10.61
C GLY A 453 15.91 4.48 11.98
N LEU A 454 14.70 5.04 12.02
CA LEU A 454 14.03 5.40 13.27
C LEU A 454 13.33 4.15 13.80
N LEU A 455 13.73 3.72 14.99
CA LEU A 455 13.04 2.67 15.72
C LEU A 455 11.77 3.26 16.36
N HIS A 456 10.73 2.44 16.47
CA HIS A 456 9.57 2.81 17.27
C HIS A 456 10.05 3.06 18.71
N PRO A 457 9.63 4.15 19.38
CA PRO A 457 9.92 4.31 20.79
C PRO A 457 9.39 3.08 21.53
N GLU A 458 10.30 2.28 22.09
CA GLU A 458 9.92 1.24 23.06
C GLU A 458 9.29 1.98 24.25
N GLY A 459 7.98 1.77 24.41
CA GLY A 459 7.22 2.25 25.56
C GLY A 459 7.37 1.33 26.76
#